data_AF-A0A975T682-F1
#
_entry.id   AF-A0A975T682-F1
#
_cell.length_a   1.000
_cell.length_b   1.000
_cell.length_c   1.000
_cell.angle_alpha   90.00
_cell.angle_beta   90.00
_cell.angle_gamma   90.00
#
_symmetry.space_group_name_H-M   'P 1'
#
loop_
_entity.id
_entity.type
_entity.pdbx_description
1 polymer ?
#
loop_
_entity_poly.entity_id
_entity_poly.type
_entity_poly.pdbx_seq_one_letter_code
_entity_poly.pdbx_strand_id
1 'polypeptide(L)'
;MLAFAVWLKQSGAIENAQLLETLYRQGNYIEAVLWTLFAIAFLVYSYKRPSVIAQRKNQFTALVFFLFGLSDVVEVQTGGWWKPWWLFLWKASCVITLIACFGDYWRNLPSKHDS
;
A
#
# COMPACT_ATOMS: atom_id res chain seq x y z
N MET A 1 0.58 -14.44 -41.36
CA MET A 1 0.40 -13.52 -40.21
C MET A 1 -1.03 -13.49 -39.68
N LEU A 2 -2.07 -13.38 -40.53
CA LEU A 2 -3.47 -13.38 -40.08
C LEU A 2 -3.91 -14.66 -39.34
N ALA A 3 -3.51 -15.85 -39.82
CA ALA A 3 -3.84 -17.13 -39.18
C ALA A 3 -3.23 -17.30 -37.77
N PHE A 4 -2.01 -16.78 -37.56
CA PHE A 4 -1.34 -16.81 -36.25
C PHE A 4 -2.00 -15.84 -35.25
N ALA A 5 -2.42 -14.65 -35.71
CA ALA A 5 -3.16 -13.71 -34.88
C ALA A 5 -4.56 -14.25 -34.47
N VAL A 6 -5.25 -14.95 -35.38
CA VAL A 6 -6.54 -15.61 -35.09
C VAL A 6 -6.35 -16.78 -34.12
N TRP A 7 -5.31 -17.60 -34.30
CA TRP A 7 -4.97 -18.69 -33.37
C TRP A 7 -4.60 -18.17 -31.98
N LEU A 8 -3.84 -17.08 -31.86
CA LEU A 8 -3.52 -16.41 -30.59
C LEU A 8 -4.77 -15.84 -29.88
N LYS A 9 -5.72 -15.32 -30.66
CA LYS A 9 -7.00 -14.82 -30.13
C LYS A 9 -7.88 -15.96 -29.59
N GLN A 10 -7.79 -17.15 -30.19
CA GLN A 10 -8.58 -18.32 -29.80
C GLN A 10 -7.89 -19.20 -28.75
N SER A 11 -6.59 -19.04 -28.51
CA SER A 11 -5.79 -19.88 -27.61
C SER A 11 -5.85 -19.49 -26.13
N GLY A 12 -6.76 -18.59 -25.73
CA GLY A 12 -6.90 -18.13 -24.34
C GLY A 12 -5.70 -17.31 -23.83
N ALA A 13 -4.57 -17.27 -24.55
CA ALA A 13 -3.37 -16.54 -24.14
C ALA A 13 -3.58 -15.02 -24.10
N ILE A 14 -4.33 -14.47 -25.06
CA ILE A 14 -4.70 -13.04 -25.07
C ILE A 14 -5.70 -12.72 -23.95
N GLU A 15 -6.69 -13.59 -23.73
CA GLU A 15 -7.65 -13.43 -22.63
C GLU A 15 -6.96 -13.49 -21.26
N ASN A 16 -6.01 -14.42 -21.08
CA ASN A 16 -5.22 -14.53 -19.85
C ASN A 16 -4.35 -13.29 -19.62
N ALA A 17 -3.71 -12.74 -20.64
CA ALA A 17 -2.89 -11.52 -20.51
C ALA A 17 -3.74 -10.30 -20.13
N GLN A 18 -4.91 -10.14 -20.75
CA GLN A 18 -5.85 -9.07 -20.42
C GLN A 18 -6.44 -9.22 -19.00
N LEU A 19 -6.74 -10.45 -18.60
CA LEU A 19 -7.20 -10.74 -17.24
C LEU A 19 -6.11 -10.39 -16.21
N LEU A 20 -4.86 -10.81 -16.44
CA LEU A 20 -3.73 -10.49 -15.56
C LEU A 20 -3.50 -8.98 -15.44
N GLU A 21 -3.56 -8.23 -16.54
CA GLU A 21 -3.45 -6.77 -16.50
C GLU A 21 -4.62 -6.15 -15.71
N THR A 22 -5.84 -6.64 -15.93
CA THR A 22 -7.04 -6.14 -15.23
C THR A 22 -6.95 -6.40 -13.74
N LEU A 23 -6.56 -7.62 -13.33
CA LEU A 23 -6.34 -7.98 -11.93
C LEU A 23 -5.24 -7.13 -11.30
N TYR A 24 -4.14 -6.92 -12.02
CA TYR A 24 -3.04 -6.07 -11.57
C TYR A 24 -3.49 -4.63 -11.31
N ARG A 25 -4.22 -4.01 -12.25
CA ARG A 25 -4.71 -2.63 -12.09
C ARG A 25 -5.75 -2.52 -10.98
N GLN A 26 -6.75 -3.40 -10.97
CA GLN A 26 -7.82 -3.37 -9.98
C GLN A 26 -7.30 -3.67 -8.57
N GLY A 27 -6.41 -4.65 -8.44
CA GLY A 27 -5.76 -5.01 -7.18
C GLY A 27 -5.04 -3.81 -6.56
N ASN A 28 -4.16 -3.15 -7.34
CA ASN A 28 -3.43 -1.98 -6.86
C ASN A 28 -4.35 -0.81 -6.47
N TYR A 29 -5.45 -0.57 -7.20
CA TYR A 29 -6.42 0.46 -6.79
C TYR A 29 -7.16 0.10 -5.50
N ILE A 30 -7.52 -1.17 -5.32
CA ILE A 30 -8.12 -1.64 -4.07
C ILE A 30 -7.13 -1.49 -2.92
N GLU A 31 -5.87 -1.85 -3.11
CA GLU A 31 -4.80 -1.65 -2.14
C GLU A 31 -4.65 -0.16 -1.79
N ALA A 32 -4.56 0.73 -2.78
CA ALA A 32 -4.49 2.17 -2.56
C ALA A 32 -5.64 2.71 -1.70
N VAL A 33 -6.87 2.24 -1.95
CA VAL A 33 -8.04 2.60 -1.14
C VAL A 33 -7.90 2.07 0.29
N LEU A 34 -7.51 0.80 0.47
CA LEU A 34 -7.33 0.19 1.79
C LEU A 34 -6.27 0.94 2.61
N TRP A 35 -5.12 1.27 2.03
CA TRP A 35 -4.07 2.04 2.71
C TRP A 35 -4.53 3.46 3.08
N THR A 36 -5.32 4.09 2.21
CA THR A 36 -5.91 5.40 2.51
C THR A 36 -6.92 5.31 3.66
N LEU A 37 -7.72 4.24 3.73
CA LEU A 37 -8.63 4.01 4.86
C LEU A 37 -7.86 3.84 6.18
N PHE A 38 -6.73 3.10 6.17
CA PHE A 38 -5.86 3.02 7.33
C PHE A 38 -5.28 4.39 7.72
N ALA A 39 -4.83 5.18 6.75
CA ALA A 39 -4.35 6.53 7.01
C ALA A 39 -5.41 7.40 7.70
N ILE A 40 -6.65 7.39 7.19
CA ILE A 40 -7.78 8.11 7.79
C ILE A 40 -8.06 7.59 9.20
N ALA A 41 -8.08 6.28 9.41
CA ALA A 41 -8.32 5.68 10.72
C ALA A 41 -7.26 6.12 11.74
N PHE A 42 -5.97 6.09 11.40
CA PHE A 42 -4.89 6.56 12.27
C PHE A 42 -4.98 8.08 12.52
N LEU A 43 -5.34 8.87 11.51
CA LEU A 43 -5.51 10.31 11.64
C LEU A 43 -6.67 10.66 12.58
N VAL A 44 -7.83 10.04 12.40
CA VAL A 44 -9.01 10.22 13.27
C VAL A 44 -8.69 9.75 14.69
N TYR A 45 -8.01 8.61 14.83
CA TYR A 45 -7.62 8.08 16.13
C TYR A 45 -6.56 8.94 16.84
N SER A 46 -5.74 9.69 16.10
CA SER A 46 -4.75 10.62 16.68
C SER A 46 -5.40 11.68 17.58
N TYR A 47 -6.60 12.16 17.25
CA TYR A 47 -7.32 13.16 18.05
C TYR A 47 -7.86 12.62 19.38
N LYS A 48 -7.93 11.30 19.54
CA LYS A 48 -8.32 10.66 20.81
C LYS A 48 -7.13 10.43 21.74
N ARG A 49 -5.90 10.79 21.32
CA ARG A 49 -4.69 10.57 22.14
C ARG A 49 -4.48 11.71 23.13
N PRO A 50 -4.23 11.40 24.42
CA PRO A 50 -4.04 12.42 25.47
C PRO A 50 -2.67 13.11 25.41
N SER A 51 -1.66 12.48 24.78
CA SER A 51 -0.31 13.02 24.68
C SER A 51 -0.03 13.51 23.26
N VAL A 52 0.55 14.72 23.16
CA VAL A 52 1.01 15.32 21.88
C VAL A 52 2.01 14.40 21.17
N ILE A 53 2.84 13.66 21.91
CA ILE A 53 3.81 12.71 21.34
C ILE A 53 3.06 11.55 20.67
N ALA A 54 2.07 10.98 21.34
CA ALA A 54 1.26 9.88 20.80
C ALA A 54 0.40 10.34 19.61
N GLN A 55 -0.13 11.57 19.65
CA GLN A 55 -0.85 12.19 18.54
C GLN A 55 0.06 12.33 17.30
N ARG A 56 1.26 12.91 17.46
CA ARG A 56 2.23 13.07 16.37
C ARG A 56 2.68 11.74 15.78
N LYS A 57 2.90 10.72 16.62
CA LYS A 57 3.21 9.35 16.15
C LYS A 57 2.08 8.80 15.27
N ASN A 58 0.82 8.91 15.70
CA ASN A 58 -0.33 8.46 14.90
C ASN A 58 -0.49 9.24 13.60
N GLN A 59 -0.30 10.56 13.61
CA GLN A 59 -0.33 11.41 12.41
C GLN A 59 0.77 11.05 11.42
N PHE A 60 1.98 10.76 11.93
CA PHE A 60 3.09 10.31 11.11
C PHE A 60 2.80 8.94 10.49
N THR A 61 2.31 7.97 11.27
CA THR A 61 1.88 6.66 10.74
C THR A 61 0.80 6.81 9.68
N ALA A 62 -0.18 7.71 9.89
CA ALA A 62 -1.21 8.02 8.90
C ALA A 62 -0.60 8.54 7.59
N LEU A 63 0.34 9.48 7.67
CA LEU A 63 1.05 10.01 6.50
C LEU A 63 1.77 8.90 5.73
N VAL A 64 2.45 7.99 6.44
CA VAL A 64 3.19 6.88 5.79
C VAL A 64 2.24 5.91 5.08
N PHE A 65 1.11 5.54 5.70
CA PHE A 65 0.08 4.73 5.03
C PHE A 65 -0.49 5.41 3.79
N PHE A 66 -0.74 6.72 3.87
CA PHE A 66 -1.24 7.49 2.73
C PHE A 66 -0.22 7.51 1.58
N LEU A 67 1.06 7.75 1.90
CA LEU A 67 2.14 7.72 0.91
C LEU A 67 2.31 6.31 0.31
N PHE A 68 2.13 5.25 1.10
CA PHE A 68 2.16 3.89 0.58
C PHE A 68 1.02 3.63 -0.41
N GLY A 69 -0.21 4.01 -0.08
CA GLY A 69 -1.35 3.90 -1.01
C GLY A 69 -1.17 4.74 -2.27
N LEU A 70 -0.55 5.92 -2.17
CA LEU A 70 -0.21 6.73 -3.34
C LEU A 70 0.83 6.02 -4.24
N SER A 71 1.76 5.27 -3.66
CA SER A 71 2.73 4.49 -4.43
C SER A 71 2.07 3.37 -5.25
N ASP A 72 0.95 2.80 -4.79
CA ASP A 72 0.17 1.80 -5.55
C ASP A 72 -0.57 2.43 -6.74
N VAL A 73 -1.05 3.68 -6.59
CA VAL A 73 -1.63 4.43 -7.72
C VAL A 73 -0.57 4.75 -8.77
N VAL A 74 0.63 5.16 -8.32
CA VAL A 74 1.76 5.43 -9.21
C VAL A 74 2.22 4.16 -9.91
N GLU A 75 2.21 3.02 -9.22
CA GLU A 75 2.52 1.71 -9.80
C GLU A 75 1.65 1.38 -11.02
N VAL A 76 0.35 1.63 -10.94
CA VAL A 76 -0.59 1.44 -12.06
C VAL A 76 -0.29 2.38 -13.25
N GLN A 77 0.21 3.59 -12.96
CA GLN A 77 0.56 4.58 -13.98
C GLN A 77 1.89 4.26 -14.66
N THR A 78 2.87 3.74 -13.91
CA THR A 78 4.20 3.43 -14.42
C THR A 78 4.30 2.03 -15.03
N GLY A 79 3.31 1.18 -14.80
CA GLY A 79 3.22 -0.16 -15.39
C GLY A 79 4.13 -1.18 -14.72
N GLY A 80 4.54 -0.95 -13.47
CA GLY A 80 5.32 -1.90 -12.71
C GLY A 80 5.85 -1.37 -11.37
N TRP A 81 5.83 -2.22 -10.36
CA TRP A 81 6.31 -1.94 -8.99
C TRP A 81 7.79 -1.54 -8.89
N TRP A 82 8.61 -1.87 -9.89
CA TRP A 82 10.07 -1.62 -9.91
C TRP A 82 10.51 -0.60 -10.97
N LYS A 83 9.60 -0.11 -11.82
CA LYS A 83 9.89 0.90 -12.85
C LYS A 83 9.06 2.15 -12.57
N PRO A 84 9.68 3.31 -12.31
CA PRO A 84 11.12 3.54 -12.08
C PRO A 84 11.61 2.92 -10.75
N TRP A 85 12.92 2.62 -10.62
CA TRP A 85 13.50 2.01 -9.41
C TRP A 85 13.12 2.80 -8.14
N TRP A 86 12.99 4.13 -8.25
CA TRP A 86 12.58 4.97 -7.13
C TRP A 86 11.24 4.55 -6.48
N LEU A 87 10.32 3.95 -7.24
CA LEU A 87 9.06 3.45 -6.69
C LEU A 87 9.28 2.31 -5.69
N PHE A 88 10.23 1.42 -5.98
CA PHE A 88 10.64 0.37 -5.06
C PHE A 88 11.24 0.95 -3.78
N LEU A 89 12.12 1.97 -3.91
CA LEU A 89 12.70 2.64 -2.75
C LEU A 89 11.65 3.35 -1.89
N TRP A 90 10.66 3.98 -2.53
CA TRP A 90 9.53 4.58 -1.83
C TRP A 90 8.74 3.53 -1.05
N LYS A 91 8.27 2.45 -1.70
CA LYS A 91 7.56 1.36 -1.02
C LYS A 91 8.36 0.75 0.12
N ALA A 92 9.64 0.47 -0.11
CA ALA A 92 10.54 -0.08 0.91
C ALA A 92 10.67 0.88 2.11
N SER A 93 10.85 2.18 1.86
CA SER A 93 10.97 3.19 2.92
C SER A 93 9.70 3.30 3.78
N CYS A 94 8.51 3.24 3.15
CA CYS A 94 7.23 3.19 3.84
C CYS A 94 7.11 1.94 4.72
N VAL A 95 7.40 0.76 4.17
CA VAL A 95 7.33 -0.51 4.92
C VAL A 95 8.28 -0.52 6.11
N ILE A 96 9.53 -0.09 5.92
CA ILE A 96 10.52 0.02 7.01
C ILE A 96 10.02 0.95 8.11
N THR A 97 9.44 2.08 7.72
CA THR A 97 8.90 3.06 8.68
C THR A 97 7.70 2.50 9.45
N LEU A 98 6.77 1.82 8.78
CA LEU A 98 5.64 1.15 9.44
C LEU A 98 6.09 0.06 10.41
N ILE A 99 7.10 -0.74 10.04
CA ILE A 99 7.70 -1.75 10.91
C ILE A 99 8.34 -1.09 12.14
N ALA A 100 9.05 0.02 11.95
CA ALA A 100 9.65 0.76 13.06
C ALA A 100 8.58 1.31 14.01
N CYS A 101 7.51 1.91 13.48
CA CYS A 101 6.37 2.39 14.26
C CYS A 101 5.67 1.25 15.01
N PHE A 102 5.51 0.09 14.38
CA PHE A 102 4.91 -1.08 15.01
C PHE A 102 5.80 -1.67 16.12
N GLY A 103 7.11 -1.74 15.90
CA GLY A 103 8.07 -2.18 16.91
C GLY A 103 8.13 -1.25 18.12
N ASP A 104 8.05 0.06 17.90
CA ASP A 104 7.92 1.05 18.99
C ASP A 104 6.61 0.86 19.77
N TYR A 105 5.49 0.65 19.07
CA TYR A 105 4.21 0.36 19.72
C TYR A 105 4.26 -0.90 20.59
N TRP A 106 4.87 -1.98 20.10
CA TRP A 106 4.97 -3.24 20.83
C TRP A 106 5.84 -3.13 22.08
N ARG A 107 6.96 -2.39 22.00
CA ARG A 107 7.85 -2.17 23.16
C ARG A 107 7.22 -1.32 24.24
N ASN A 108 6.36 -0.37 23.86
CA ASN A 108 5.66 0.53 24.78
C ASN A 108 4.24 0.06 25.09
N LEU A 109 3.91 -1.20 24.79
CA LEU A 109 2.60 -1.75 25.15
C LEU A 109 2.55 -1.84 26.68
N PRO A 110 1.60 -1.16 27.35
CA PRO A 110 1.47 -1.28 28.79
C PRO A 110 1.20 -2.74 29.12
N SER A 111 2.08 -3.36 29.92
CA SER A 111 1.81 -4.68 30.47
C SER A 111 0.50 -4.58 31.25
N LYS A 112 -0.43 -5.50 30.99
CA LYS A 112 -1.75 -5.58 31.67
C LYS A 112 -1.66 -5.90 33.18
N HIS A 113 -0.51 -5.67 33.83
CA HIS A 113 -0.20 -6.24 35.15
C HIS A 113 -0.23 -5.25 36.32
N ASP A 114 -0.75 -4.04 36.15
CA ASP A 114 -0.95 -3.07 37.25
C ASP A 114 -2.41 -2.57 37.29
N SER A 115 -3.35 -3.47 37.56
CA SER A 115 -4.73 -3.12 37.99
C SER A 115 -5.05 -3.81 39.30
#